data_AF-A0A643G1F1-F1
#
_entry.id   AF-A0A643G1F1-F1
#
_cell.length_a   1.000
_cell.length_b   1.000
_cell.length_c   1.000
_cell.angle_alpha   90.00
_cell.angle_beta   90.00
_cell.angle_gamma   90.00
#
_symmetry.space_group_name_H-M   'P 1'
#
loop_
_entity.id
_entity.type
_entity.pdbx_description
1 polymer ?
#
loop_
_entity_poly.entity_id
_entity_poly.type
_entity_poly.pdbx_seq_one_letter_code
_entity_poly.pdbx_strand_id
1 'polypeptide(L)'
;MATESVAGKRVIVLFDDSRCIHSRHCVLDRPDVFVPGVQGEWIHPDNASAEEIAEIAHNCPSGAISYQNVDDSPGEAAPLVNVVRVLENGPLALRAAITIDGQPAGFRLTLCRCGASRNKPLCDSSHASAGFVATGEAATVASEPLAQRDGPLDIHPIPNGPLRVKGNLEVISGTGRTITRMTEAWFCRCGQSGNKPFCDGTHKKVGFRSEPQDP
;
A
#
# COMPACT_ATOMS: atom_id res chain seq x y z
N MET A 1 12.57 -10.52 5.25
CA MET A 1 13.15 -10.20 3.93
C MET A 1 14.03 -8.97 4.10
N ALA A 2 15.11 -8.86 3.34
CA ALA A 2 16.10 -7.79 3.50
C ALA A 2 15.80 -6.67 2.51
N THR A 3 15.75 -5.43 3.00
CA THR A 3 15.70 -4.25 2.14
C THR A 3 17.04 -4.11 1.41
N GLU A 4 17.01 -4.10 0.08
CA GLU A 4 18.16 -3.78 -0.76
C GLU A 4 18.42 -2.27 -0.68
N SER A 5 19.68 -1.88 -0.49
CA SER A 5 20.10 -0.48 -0.41
C SER A 5 21.18 -0.22 -1.45
N VAL A 6 20.89 0.69 -2.38
CA VAL A 6 21.78 1.02 -3.51
C VAL A 6 22.17 2.49 -3.42
N ALA A 7 23.43 2.74 -3.12
CA ALA A 7 23.96 4.09 -2.94
C ALA A 7 24.27 4.75 -4.30
N GLY A 8 23.77 5.97 -4.48
CA GLY A 8 24.27 6.92 -5.48
C GLY A 8 25.01 8.08 -4.82
N LYS A 9 25.43 9.05 -5.62
CA LYS A 9 26.16 10.26 -5.19
C LYS A 9 25.31 11.22 -4.37
N ARG A 10 24.00 11.27 -4.63
CA ARG A 10 23.06 12.23 -4.00
C ARG A 10 21.97 11.56 -3.18
N VAL A 11 21.58 10.34 -3.56
CA VAL A 11 20.50 9.58 -2.92
C VAL A 11 20.89 8.12 -2.79
N ILE A 12 20.36 7.49 -1.76
CA ILE A 12 20.38 6.05 -1.55
C ILE A 12 18.97 5.55 -1.87
N VAL A 13 18.85 4.64 -2.82
CA VAL A 13 17.58 3.99 -3.15
C VAL A 13 17.41 2.77 -2.27
N LEU A 14 16.25 2.64 -1.64
CA LEU A 14 15.88 1.49 -0.81
C LEU A 14 14.78 0.71 -1.52
N PHE A 15 14.96 -0.61 -1.64
CA PHE A 15 13.98 -1.51 -2.21
C PHE A 15 13.60 -2.64 -1.25
N ASP A 16 12.32 -2.70 -0.90
CA ASP A 16 11.71 -3.77 -0.10
C ASP A 16 10.85 -4.66 -1.02
N ASP A 17 11.44 -5.79 -1.43
CA ASP A 17 10.83 -6.76 -2.32
C ASP A 17 9.51 -7.32 -1.77
N SER A 18 9.42 -7.49 -0.45
CA SER A 18 8.22 -8.00 0.22
C SER A 18 7.00 -7.11 0.02
N ARG A 19 7.21 -5.81 -0.23
CA ARG A 19 6.14 -4.84 -0.46
C ARG A 19 5.84 -4.67 -1.95
N CYS A 20 6.68 -5.15 -2.85
CA CYS A 20 6.54 -4.86 -4.26
C CYS A 20 5.30 -5.56 -4.84
N ILE A 21 4.37 -4.76 -5.39
CA ILE A 21 3.20 -5.29 -6.12
C ILE A 21 3.42 -5.31 -7.63
N HIS A 22 4.65 -5.08 -8.10
CA HIS A 22 4.98 -4.92 -9.52
C HIS A 22 4.05 -3.93 -10.24
N SER A 23 3.79 -2.76 -9.64
CA SER A 23 3.01 -1.69 -10.28
C SER A 23 3.66 -1.11 -11.52
N ARG A 24 4.96 -1.42 -11.71
CA ARG A 24 5.82 -1.01 -12.83
C ARG A 24 6.08 0.49 -12.99
N HIS A 25 5.61 1.36 -12.09
CA HIS A 25 5.93 2.80 -12.13
C HIS A 25 7.45 3.04 -12.24
N CYS A 26 8.26 2.40 -11.39
CA CYS A 26 9.71 2.57 -11.41
C CYS A 26 10.35 2.25 -12.78
N VAL A 27 10.02 1.10 -13.38
CA VAL A 27 10.63 0.65 -14.64
C VAL A 27 10.01 1.31 -15.87
N LEU A 28 8.82 1.89 -15.77
CA LEU A 28 8.17 2.62 -16.86
C LEU A 28 8.57 4.09 -16.88
N ASP A 29 8.74 4.70 -15.70
CA ASP A 29 9.10 6.11 -15.55
C ASP A 29 10.60 6.33 -15.82
N ARG A 30 11.48 5.44 -15.31
CA ARG A 30 12.94 5.49 -15.53
C ARG A 30 13.55 4.11 -15.80
N PRO A 31 13.40 3.56 -17.02
CA PRO A 31 13.98 2.27 -17.40
C PRO A 31 15.52 2.25 -17.43
N ASP A 32 16.16 3.43 -17.38
CA ASP A 32 17.60 3.61 -17.26
C ASP A 32 18.07 3.59 -15.79
N VAL A 33 17.18 3.86 -14.83
CA VAL A 33 17.46 3.75 -13.39
C VAL A 33 17.09 2.35 -12.89
N PHE A 34 15.91 1.84 -13.26
CA PHE A 34 15.40 0.54 -12.81
C PHE A 34 15.34 -0.42 -14.00
N VAL A 35 16.29 -1.34 -14.07
CA VAL A 35 16.53 -2.22 -15.23
C VAL A 35 16.14 -3.66 -14.89
N PRO A 36 14.86 -4.05 -15.00
CA PRO A 36 14.39 -5.34 -14.52
C PRO A 36 14.95 -6.50 -15.37
N GLY A 37 15.28 -7.63 -14.70
CA GLY A 37 15.61 -8.89 -15.38
C GLY A 37 17.05 -9.00 -15.91
N VAL A 38 17.95 -8.11 -15.50
CA VAL A 38 19.38 -8.18 -15.83
C VAL A 38 20.15 -9.09 -14.87
N GLN A 39 21.30 -9.59 -15.31
CA GLN A 39 22.28 -10.20 -14.42
C GLN A 39 23.14 -9.10 -13.80
N GLY A 40 23.13 -8.99 -12.47
CA GLY A 40 23.91 -7.98 -11.73
C GLY A 40 23.04 -6.84 -11.21
N GLU A 41 23.64 -5.65 -11.11
CA GLU A 41 22.97 -4.44 -10.62
C GLU A 41 21.81 -4.05 -11.53
N TRP A 42 20.66 -3.77 -10.92
CA TRP A 42 19.43 -3.42 -11.63
C TRP A 42 18.87 -2.05 -11.21
N ILE A 43 19.47 -1.40 -10.21
CA ILE A 43 19.14 -0.05 -9.76
C ILE A 43 20.38 0.84 -9.96
N HIS A 44 20.22 1.95 -10.66
CA HIS A 44 21.30 2.89 -10.96
C HIS A 44 20.90 4.32 -10.54
N PRO A 45 21.00 4.67 -9.23
CA PRO A 45 20.50 5.94 -8.71
C PRO A 45 21.13 7.18 -9.38
N ASP A 46 22.39 7.07 -9.82
CA ASP A 46 23.15 8.15 -10.45
C ASP A 46 22.71 8.51 -11.87
N ASN A 47 21.82 7.71 -12.48
CA ASN A 47 21.28 8.03 -13.80
C ASN A 47 20.22 9.14 -13.73
N ALA A 48 19.73 9.50 -12.54
CA ALA A 48 18.69 10.51 -12.30
C ALA A 48 19.10 11.58 -11.28
N SER A 49 18.36 12.68 -11.23
CA SER A 49 18.45 13.63 -10.11
C SER A 49 17.85 13.05 -8.83
N ALA A 50 18.22 13.62 -7.67
CA ALA A 50 17.65 13.21 -6.39
C ALA A 50 16.13 13.40 -6.36
N GLU A 51 15.66 14.49 -6.96
CA GLU A 51 14.27 14.87 -7.07
C GLU A 51 13.48 13.91 -7.97
N GLU A 52 14.05 13.50 -9.10
CA GLU A 52 13.44 12.50 -9.98
C GLU A 52 13.32 11.14 -9.27
N ILE A 53 14.35 10.71 -8.53
CA ILE A 53 14.29 9.49 -7.72
C ILE A 53 13.21 9.60 -6.64
N ALA A 54 13.11 10.75 -5.98
CA ALA A 54 12.08 11.00 -4.98
C ALA A 54 10.66 10.92 -5.58
N GLU A 55 10.45 11.48 -6.78
CA GLU A 55 9.17 11.39 -7.50
C GLU A 55 8.79 9.93 -7.82
N ILE A 56 9.72 9.17 -8.39
CA ILE A 56 9.51 7.75 -8.70
C ILE A 56 9.22 6.97 -7.43
N ALA A 57 9.99 7.23 -6.37
CA ALA A 57 9.76 6.66 -5.07
C ALA A 57 8.33 6.95 -4.65
N HIS A 58 7.87 8.21 -4.59
CA HIS A 58 6.51 8.60 -4.20
C HIS A 58 5.40 7.97 -5.06
N ASN A 59 5.66 7.68 -6.34
CA ASN A 59 4.73 7.02 -7.24
C ASN A 59 4.63 5.50 -7.02
N CYS A 60 5.51 4.89 -6.21
CA CYS A 60 5.39 3.49 -5.81
C CYS A 60 4.21 3.30 -4.83
N PRO A 61 3.07 2.70 -5.22
CA PRO A 61 1.88 2.67 -4.38
C PRO A 61 2.05 1.88 -3.08
N SER A 62 2.95 0.88 -3.07
CA SER A 62 3.19 0.03 -1.90
C SER A 62 4.30 0.53 -0.98
N GLY A 63 5.02 1.59 -1.39
CA GLY A 63 6.22 2.05 -0.71
C GLY A 63 7.39 1.07 -0.78
N ALA A 64 7.37 0.12 -1.74
CA ALA A 64 8.49 -0.81 -1.95
C ALA A 64 9.76 -0.09 -2.39
N ILE A 65 9.63 1.02 -3.12
CA ILE A 65 10.74 1.94 -3.41
C ILE A 65 10.61 3.15 -2.48
N SER A 66 11.68 3.41 -1.73
CA SER A 66 11.89 4.63 -0.96
C SER A 66 13.32 5.13 -1.17
N TYR A 67 13.66 6.26 -0.54
CA TYR A 67 14.97 6.88 -0.71
C TYR A 67 15.42 7.57 0.57
N GLN A 68 16.72 7.78 0.66
CA GLN A 68 17.36 8.66 1.64
C GLN A 68 18.29 9.61 0.90
N ASN A 69 18.30 10.88 1.30
CA ASN A 69 19.27 11.82 0.76
C ASN A 69 20.64 11.61 1.45
N VAL A 70 21.72 11.76 0.69
CA VAL A 70 23.08 11.60 1.22
C VAL A 70 23.50 12.81 2.08
N ASP A 71 22.91 13.98 1.84
CA ASP A 71 23.21 15.24 2.53
C ASP A 71 22.36 15.47 3.80
N ASP A 72 21.73 14.41 4.33
CA ASP A 72 20.81 14.43 5.47
C ASP A 72 19.59 15.35 5.32
N SER A 73 19.32 15.87 4.11
CA SER A 73 18.11 16.64 3.85
C SER A 73 16.85 15.76 4.04
N PRO A 74 15.71 16.32 4.48
CA PRO A 74 14.52 15.53 4.76
C PRO A 74 14.07 14.67 3.57
N GLY A 75 13.82 13.39 3.83
CA GLY A 75 13.27 12.47 2.84
C GLY A 75 11.75 12.56 2.72
N GLU A 76 11.11 11.43 2.42
CA GLU A 76 9.65 11.35 2.34
C GLU A 76 8.97 11.78 3.66
N ALA A 77 7.86 12.50 3.54
CA ALA A 77 7.06 12.97 4.66
C ALA A 77 5.62 12.42 4.63
N ALA A 78 4.95 12.44 5.78
CA ALA A 78 3.54 12.09 5.89
C ALA A 78 2.66 13.00 5.00
N PRO A 79 1.59 12.47 4.38
CA PRO A 79 0.69 13.28 3.58
C PRO A 79 -0.19 14.17 4.46
N LEU A 80 -0.66 15.28 3.89
CA LEU A 80 -1.61 16.20 4.55
C LEU A 80 -3.03 15.63 4.70
N VAL A 81 -3.31 14.50 4.04
CA VAL A 81 -4.60 13.81 4.09
C VAL A 81 -4.32 12.32 4.09
N ASN A 82 -4.80 11.64 5.13
CA ASN A 82 -4.80 10.20 5.21
C ASN A 82 -5.87 9.64 4.29
N VAL A 83 -5.46 8.80 3.35
CA VAL A 83 -6.40 8.16 2.41
C VAL A 83 -6.19 6.67 2.36
N VAL A 84 -7.29 5.95 2.16
CA VAL A 84 -7.29 4.61 1.61
C VAL A 84 -8.03 4.62 0.28
N ARG A 85 -7.32 4.32 -0.80
CA ARG A 85 -7.86 4.20 -2.14
C ARG A 85 -8.25 2.75 -2.41
N VAL A 86 -9.50 2.53 -2.79
CA VAL A 86 -10.00 1.21 -3.20
C VAL A 86 -9.70 1.01 -4.67
N LEU A 87 -8.68 0.21 -5.01
CA LEU A 87 -8.34 -0.05 -6.41
C LEU A 87 -9.27 -1.09 -7.02
N GLU A 88 -9.74 -0.85 -8.24
CA GLU A 88 -10.56 -1.79 -9.02
C GLU A 88 -9.85 -3.14 -9.13
N ASN A 89 -10.53 -4.23 -8.77
CA ASN A 89 -9.99 -5.60 -8.76
C ASN A 89 -8.68 -5.79 -7.98
N GLY A 90 -8.29 -4.79 -7.20
CA GLY A 90 -6.97 -4.69 -6.61
C GLY A 90 -6.98 -4.45 -5.10
N PRO A 91 -5.82 -4.07 -4.54
CA PRO A 91 -5.66 -3.86 -3.11
C PRO A 91 -6.33 -2.58 -2.61
N LEU A 92 -6.23 -2.39 -1.29
CA LEU A 92 -6.41 -1.10 -0.65
C LEU A 92 -5.06 -0.39 -0.64
N ALA A 93 -4.93 0.78 -1.26
CA ALA A 93 -3.69 1.57 -1.28
C ALA A 93 -3.80 2.72 -0.27
N LEU A 94 -2.98 2.70 0.78
CA LEU A 94 -2.98 3.67 1.86
C LEU A 94 -1.90 4.72 1.65
N ARG A 95 -2.20 5.96 2.05
CA ARG A 95 -1.22 7.02 2.28
C ARG A 95 -1.52 7.68 3.62
N ALA A 96 -0.60 7.62 4.57
CA ALA A 96 -0.69 8.19 5.92
C ALA A 96 0.67 8.05 6.62
N ALA A 97 0.86 8.54 7.85
CA ALA A 97 1.91 8.01 8.72
C ALA A 97 1.46 6.64 9.27
N ILE A 98 1.90 5.53 8.68
CA ILE A 98 1.30 4.21 8.92
C ILE A 98 2.06 3.45 10.01
N THR A 99 1.31 2.84 10.93
CA THR A 99 1.81 1.78 11.81
C THR A 99 1.06 0.47 11.59
N ILE A 100 1.71 -0.66 11.81
CA ILE A 100 1.08 -1.97 11.93
C ILE A 100 1.34 -2.46 13.35
N ASP A 101 0.29 -2.61 14.14
CA ASP A 101 0.39 -2.97 15.57
C ASP A 101 1.41 -2.10 16.33
N GLY A 102 1.36 -0.78 16.07
CA GLY A 102 2.28 0.21 16.64
C GLY A 102 3.70 0.26 16.04
N GLN A 103 4.07 -0.65 15.13
CA GLN A 103 5.37 -0.61 14.45
C GLN A 103 5.31 0.27 13.20
N PRO A 104 6.27 1.19 12.97
CA PRO A 104 6.31 2.02 11.77
C PRO A 104 6.32 1.19 10.49
N ALA A 105 5.48 1.57 9.52
CA ALA A 105 5.37 0.90 8.21
C ALA A 105 5.55 1.86 7.03
N GLY A 106 6.07 3.07 7.29
CA GLY A 106 6.31 4.10 6.29
C GLY A 106 5.05 4.90 5.93
N PHE A 107 5.06 5.53 4.76
CA PHE A 107 4.00 6.48 4.40
C PHE A 107 2.99 5.98 3.36
N ARG A 108 3.27 4.84 2.73
CA ARG A 108 2.48 4.25 1.65
C ARG A 108 2.45 2.73 1.80
N LEU A 109 1.30 2.09 1.67
CA LEU A 109 1.19 0.65 1.84
C LEU A 109 0.03 0.10 1.03
N THR A 110 0.18 -1.08 0.44
CA THR A 110 -0.94 -1.79 -0.20
C THR A 110 -1.34 -3.01 0.59
N LEU A 111 -2.59 -3.06 1.04
CA LEU A 111 -3.15 -4.17 1.82
C LEU A 111 -3.99 -5.11 0.96
N CYS A 112 -3.91 -6.40 1.26
CA CYS A 112 -4.66 -7.43 0.58
C CYS A 112 -6.17 -7.25 0.82
N ARG A 113 -6.93 -7.15 -0.27
CA ARG A 113 -8.40 -7.11 -0.26
C ARG A 113 -9.04 -8.39 -0.80
N CYS A 114 -8.28 -9.22 -1.52
CA CYS A 114 -8.77 -10.40 -2.23
C CYS A 114 -8.75 -11.71 -1.42
N GLY A 115 -7.99 -11.77 -0.32
CA GLY A 115 -7.80 -12.99 0.46
C GLY A 115 -6.73 -13.95 -0.07
N ALA A 116 -6.21 -13.76 -1.28
CA ALA A 116 -5.27 -14.68 -1.92
C ALA A 116 -3.79 -14.39 -1.66
N SER A 117 -3.42 -13.19 -1.16
CA SER A 117 -2.01 -12.84 -0.93
C SER A 117 -1.29 -13.86 -0.05
N ARG A 118 -0.05 -14.21 -0.38
CA ARG A 118 0.83 -15.05 0.44
C ARG A 118 1.63 -14.22 1.45
N ASN A 119 1.64 -12.90 1.30
CA ASN A 119 2.32 -11.96 2.20
C ASN A 119 1.33 -11.12 3.03
N LYS A 120 0.22 -11.72 3.48
CA LYS A 120 -0.80 -10.99 4.27
C LYS A 120 -0.15 -10.39 5.54
N PRO A 121 -0.55 -9.17 5.94
CA PRO A 121 -1.68 -8.38 5.45
C PRO A 121 -1.43 -7.62 4.14
N LEU A 122 -0.21 -7.64 3.62
CA LEU A 122 0.18 -6.91 2.42
C LEU A 122 -0.39 -7.56 1.16
N CYS A 123 -0.57 -6.76 0.12
CA CYS A 123 -0.82 -7.24 -1.23
C CYS A 123 0.50 -7.70 -1.86
N ASP A 124 0.48 -8.85 -2.55
CA ASP A 124 1.58 -9.39 -3.34
C ASP A 124 1.18 -9.60 -4.82
N SER A 125 0.12 -8.92 -5.25
CA SER A 125 -0.49 -9.04 -6.58
C SER A 125 -1.15 -10.38 -6.93
N SER A 126 -1.27 -11.33 -5.98
CA SER A 126 -2.00 -12.59 -6.20
C SER A 126 -3.48 -12.41 -6.58
N HIS A 127 -4.04 -11.22 -6.43
CA HIS A 127 -5.41 -10.91 -6.85
C HIS A 127 -5.65 -11.11 -8.36
N ALA A 128 -4.62 -10.89 -9.19
CA ALA A 128 -4.73 -11.08 -10.64
C ALA A 128 -4.88 -12.56 -11.00
N SER A 129 -3.98 -13.42 -10.51
CA SER A 129 -4.05 -14.87 -10.73
C SER A 129 -5.22 -15.53 -10.02
N ALA A 130 -5.67 -14.97 -8.89
CA ALA A 130 -6.86 -15.42 -8.19
C ALA A 130 -8.18 -15.00 -8.87
N GLY A 131 -8.14 -14.23 -9.96
CA GLY A 131 -9.33 -13.75 -10.65
C GLY A 131 -10.23 -12.89 -9.76
N PHE A 132 -9.64 -12.11 -8.85
CA PHE A 132 -10.42 -11.30 -7.92
C PHE A 132 -11.18 -10.19 -8.65
N VAL A 133 -12.51 -10.22 -8.57
CA VAL A 133 -13.38 -9.19 -9.12
C VAL A 133 -14.06 -8.43 -7.99
N ALA A 134 -13.78 -7.13 -7.89
CA ALA A 134 -14.44 -6.25 -6.95
C ALA A 134 -14.22 -4.79 -7.32
N THR A 135 -15.32 -4.04 -7.36
CA THR A 135 -15.28 -2.63 -7.73
C THR A 135 -14.40 -1.79 -6.78
N GLY A 136 -13.70 -0.82 -7.37
CA GLY A 136 -13.06 0.31 -6.71
C GLY A 136 -14.00 1.52 -6.59
N GLU A 137 -15.21 1.45 -7.14
CA GLU A 137 -16.20 2.52 -7.20
C GLU A 137 -17.39 2.27 -6.26
N ALA A 138 -17.11 1.92 -5.00
CA ALA A 138 -18.17 1.75 -4.00
C ALA A 138 -19.03 3.04 -3.87
N ALA A 139 -20.31 2.85 -3.58
CA ALA A 139 -21.27 3.94 -3.45
C ALA A 139 -20.85 4.92 -2.35
N THR A 140 -21.03 6.22 -2.60
CA THR A 140 -20.80 7.25 -1.57
C THR A 140 -21.77 7.04 -0.41
N VAL A 141 -21.25 7.10 0.82
CA VAL A 141 -22.02 7.15 2.05
C VAL A 141 -21.79 8.52 2.66
N ALA A 142 -22.87 9.23 2.99
CA ALA A 142 -22.78 10.55 3.61
C ALA A 142 -21.95 10.48 4.90
N SER A 143 -21.06 11.44 5.06
CA SER A 143 -20.17 11.54 6.21
C SER A 143 -19.77 13.00 6.40
N GLU A 144 -19.73 13.45 7.65
CA GLU A 144 -19.24 14.78 8.00
C GLU A 144 -17.74 14.92 7.69
N PRO A 145 -17.27 16.15 7.42
CA PRO A 145 -15.84 16.44 7.38
C PRO A 145 -15.16 16.08 8.71
N LEU A 146 -13.94 15.55 8.64
CA LEU A 146 -13.12 15.34 9.82
C LEU A 146 -12.55 16.67 10.30
N ALA A 147 -12.46 16.87 11.62
CA ALA A 147 -11.80 18.04 12.21
C ALA A 147 -10.30 18.10 11.86
N GLN A 148 -9.67 16.93 11.71
CA GLN A 148 -8.29 16.74 11.26
C GLN A 148 -8.25 15.63 10.21
N ARG A 149 -7.45 15.81 9.16
CA ARG A 149 -7.41 14.90 8.00
C ARG A 149 -6.13 14.05 7.93
N ASP A 150 -5.12 14.42 8.70
CA ASP A 150 -3.81 13.77 8.79
C ASP A 150 -3.64 13.10 10.17
N GLY A 151 -2.39 12.75 10.50
CA GLY A 151 -2.01 12.07 11.73
C GLY A 151 -1.70 10.59 11.52
N PRO A 152 -1.34 9.86 12.59
CA PRO A 152 -1.01 8.44 12.49
C PRO A 152 -2.23 7.60 12.11
N LEU A 153 -1.99 6.56 11.33
CA LEU A 153 -2.98 5.56 10.95
C LEU A 153 -2.48 4.17 11.34
N ASP A 154 -3.08 3.59 12.37
CA ASP A 154 -2.71 2.27 12.89
C ASP A 154 -3.55 1.17 12.25
N ILE A 155 -2.87 0.14 11.76
CA ILE A 155 -3.46 -1.04 11.16
C ILE A 155 -3.27 -2.21 12.10
N HIS A 156 -4.38 -2.84 12.49
CA HIS A 156 -4.40 -4.09 13.24
C HIS A 156 -5.02 -5.20 12.39
N PRO A 157 -4.22 -6.10 11.82
CA PRO A 157 -4.72 -7.26 11.07
C PRO A 157 -5.33 -8.31 12.01
N ILE A 158 -6.66 -8.36 12.12
CA ILE A 158 -7.33 -9.32 13.00
C ILE A 158 -7.12 -10.75 12.47
N PRO A 159 -6.61 -11.70 13.28
CA PRO A 159 -6.39 -13.08 12.85
C PRO A 159 -7.63 -13.68 12.17
N ASN A 160 -7.44 -14.28 10.98
CA ASN A 160 -8.52 -14.86 10.17
C ASN A 160 -9.70 -13.91 9.88
N GLY A 161 -9.45 -12.60 9.97
CA GLY A 161 -10.47 -11.57 9.95
C GLY A 161 -10.07 -10.33 9.16
N PRO A 162 -10.83 -9.24 9.34
CA PRO A 162 -10.63 -7.99 8.61
C PRO A 162 -9.38 -7.23 9.07
N LEU A 163 -9.08 -6.15 8.37
CA LEU A 163 -8.09 -5.17 8.76
C LEU A 163 -8.81 -4.09 9.58
N ARG A 164 -8.53 -3.98 10.87
CA ARG A 164 -8.97 -2.80 11.64
C ARG A 164 -7.99 -1.67 11.34
N VAL A 165 -8.50 -0.51 10.95
CA VAL A 165 -7.70 0.69 10.68
C VAL A 165 -8.23 1.80 11.56
N LYS A 166 -7.34 2.43 12.35
CA LYS A 166 -7.68 3.46 13.34
C LYS A 166 -6.86 4.73 13.10
N GLY A 167 -7.53 5.87 13.11
CA GLY A 167 -6.96 7.19 12.80
C GLY A 167 -7.83 7.93 11.77
N ASN A 168 -7.60 9.23 11.60
CA ASN A 168 -8.32 10.04 10.63
C ASN A 168 -8.13 9.44 9.23
N LEU A 169 -9.22 9.18 8.51
CA LEU A 169 -9.15 8.47 7.24
C LEU A 169 -10.27 8.90 6.29
N GLU A 170 -9.87 9.24 5.06
CA GLU A 170 -10.79 9.32 3.92
C GLU A 170 -10.71 8.04 3.10
N VAL A 171 -11.85 7.36 2.95
CA VAL A 171 -12.00 6.23 2.03
C VAL A 171 -12.37 6.81 0.67
N ILE A 172 -11.53 6.59 -0.34
CA ILE A 172 -11.73 7.11 -1.69
C ILE A 172 -11.81 5.98 -2.72
N SER A 173 -12.56 6.22 -3.77
CA SER A 173 -12.68 5.29 -4.90
C SER A 173 -11.39 5.23 -5.71
N GLY A 174 -11.32 4.28 -6.64
CA GLY A 174 -10.22 4.16 -7.60
C GLY A 174 -9.94 5.48 -8.33
N THR A 175 -10.99 6.19 -8.74
CA THR A 175 -10.92 7.51 -9.40
C THR A 175 -10.68 8.69 -8.46
N GLY A 176 -10.75 8.49 -7.15
CA GLY A 176 -10.45 9.51 -6.13
C GLY A 176 -11.65 10.23 -5.55
N ARG A 177 -12.88 9.86 -5.95
CA ARG A 177 -14.11 10.35 -5.30
C ARG A 177 -14.14 9.88 -3.85
N THR A 178 -14.50 10.75 -2.92
CA THR A 178 -14.73 10.34 -1.53
C THR A 178 -15.91 9.38 -1.44
N ILE A 179 -15.68 8.19 -0.89
CA ILE A 179 -16.70 7.22 -0.53
C ILE A 179 -17.29 7.60 0.83
N THR A 180 -16.44 7.83 1.83
CA THR A 180 -16.84 8.18 3.20
C THR A 180 -15.61 8.65 4.01
N ARG A 181 -15.84 9.23 5.19
CA ARG A 181 -14.81 9.70 6.13
C ARG A 181 -15.08 9.11 7.51
N MET A 182 -14.03 8.66 8.19
CA MET A 182 -14.14 7.99 9.49
C MET A 182 -12.82 8.05 10.28
N THR A 183 -12.88 7.67 11.55
CA THR A 183 -11.70 7.54 12.44
C THR A 183 -11.39 6.07 12.80
N GLU A 184 -12.27 5.15 12.42
CA GLU A 184 -12.08 3.71 12.59
C GLU A 184 -12.83 2.94 11.50
N ALA A 185 -12.19 1.94 10.91
CA ALA A 185 -12.72 1.14 9.81
C ALA A 185 -12.35 -0.34 9.97
N TRP A 186 -13.20 -1.24 9.49
CA TRP A 186 -12.87 -2.66 9.29
C TRP A 186 -12.96 -3.01 7.82
N PHE A 187 -11.82 -3.13 7.16
CA PHE A 187 -11.77 -3.48 5.75
C PHE A 187 -11.78 -4.99 5.53
N CYS A 188 -12.49 -5.41 4.49
CA CYS A 188 -12.51 -6.79 4.04
C CYS A 188 -11.10 -7.20 3.58
N ARG A 189 -10.59 -8.27 4.18
CA ARG A 189 -9.35 -8.92 3.78
C ARG A 189 -9.55 -10.29 3.11
N CYS A 190 -10.74 -10.89 3.29
CA CYS A 190 -11.03 -12.24 2.78
C CYS A 190 -11.49 -12.28 1.31
N GLY A 191 -11.76 -11.13 0.68
CA GLY A 191 -12.28 -11.06 -0.69
C GLY A 191 -13.76 -11.41 -0.87
N GLN A 192 -14.47 -11.84 0.17
CA GLN A 192 -15.84 -12.38 0.04
C GLN A 192 -16.95 -11.51 0.64
N SER A 193 -16.63 -10.36 1.23
CA SER A 193 -17.66 -9.45 1.78
C SER A 193 -18.69 -9.03 0.73
N GLY A 194 -19.97 -8.98 1.07
CA GLY A 194 -21.02 -8.36 0.26
C GLY A 194 -21.01 -6.83 0.35
N ASN A 195 -20.34 -6.26 1.37
CA ASN A 195 -20.26 -4.81 1.62
C ASN A 195 -18.84 -4.26 1.37
N LYS A 196 -18.15 -4.73 0.32
CA LYS A 196 -16.79 -4.27 -0.01
C LYS A 196 -16.78 -2.74 -0.22
N PRO A 197 -15.74 -2.02 0.24
CA PRO A 197 -14.47 -2.54 0.76
C PRO A 197 -14.51 -2.97 2.24
N PHE A 198 -15.65 -2.81 2.93
CA PHE A 198 -15.78 -3.07 4.35
C PHE A 198 -16.05 -4.56 4.65
N CYS A 199 -15.77 -4.95 5.89
CA CYS A 199 -16.10 -6.27 6.41
C CYS A 199 -17.58 -6.35 6.80
N ASP A 200 -18.22 -7.47 6.48
CA ASP A 200 -19.60 -7.81 6.84
C ASP A 200 -19.69 -9.11 7.68
N GLY A 201 -18.54 -9.60 8.16
CA GLY A 201 -18.44 -10.87 8.88
C GLY A 201 -18.33 -12.13 8.01
N THR A 202 -18.42 -12.02 6.68
CA THR A 202 -18.39 -13.19 5.77
C THR A 202 -17.12 -14.03 5.90
N HIS A 203 -15.99 -13.46 6.33
CA HIS A 203 -14.74 -14.17 6.61
C HIS A 203 -14.91 -15.40 7.52
N LYS A 204 -15.84 -15.35 8.49
CA LYS A 204 -16.13 -16.49 9.37
C LYS A 204 -16.82 -17.64 8.62
N LYS A 205 -17.78 -17.29 7.76
CA LYS A 205 -18.59 -18.25 6.98
C LYS A 205 -17.76 -18.96 5.93
N VAL A 206 -16.86 -18.24 5.26
CA VAL A 206 -16.00 -18.79 4.20
C VAL A 206 -14.71 -19.42 4.75
N GLY A 207 -14.55 -19.47 6.08
CA GLY A 207 -13.38 -20.08 6.71
C GLY A 207 -12.06 -19.41 6.35
N PHE A 208 -12.05 -18.07 6.18
CA PHE A 208 -10.85 -17.33 5.80
C PHE A 208 -9.67 -17.64 6.74
N ARG A 209 -8.46 -17.75 6.16
CA ARG A 209 -7.21 -17.91 6.90
C ARG A 209 -6.22 -16.83 6.51
N SER A 210 -5.66 -16.15 7.51
CA SER A 210 -4.70 -15.06 7.31
C SER A 210 -3.25 -15.53 7.19
N GLU A 211 -2.94 -16.71 7.70
CA GLU A 211 -1.62 -17.32 7.54
C GLU A 211 -1.50 -17.98 6.16
N PRO A 212 -0.29 -18.08 5.60
CA PRO A 212 -0.02 -18.96 4.47
C PRO A 212 -0.49 -20.37 4.83
N GLN A 213 -1.30 -20.98 3.97
CA GLN A 213 -1.53 -22.41 4.07
C GLN A 213 -0.35 -23.07 3.37
N ASP A 214 0.45 -23.83 4.11
CA ASP A 214 1.46 -24.69 3.50
C ASP A 214 0.75 -25.68 2.55
N PRO A 215 1.32 -25.94 1.36
CA PRO A 215 0.75 -26.89 0.41
C PRO A 215 0.72 -28.32 0.95
#